data_AF-A0A7K8F7N8-F1
#
_entry.id   AF-A0A7K8F7N8-F1
#
_cell.length_a   1.000
_cell.length_b   1.000
_cell.length_c   1.000
_cell.angle_alpha   90.00
_cell.angle_beta   90.00
_cell.angle_gamma   90.00
#
_symmetry.space_group_name_H-M   'P 1'
#
loop_
_entity.id
_entity.type
_entity.pdbx_description
1 polymer ?
#
loop_
_entity_poly.entity_id
_entity_poly.type
_entity_poly.pdbx_seq_one_letter_code
_entity_poly.pdbx_strand_id
1 'polypeptide(L)'
;MSSGAKAGLVSADVLRREKQELQKHERSTKHLEEESRNAQTVFRDKSGRKRNLAQEQLEQRLKAEAESKREEQYAKWGKGLAQERQQQQNVEDAIKEMQKPLARYIDDQDLDRMLREQEREGDPMAALIKKRKAKENKEKEKPRYKGPAPPLNRFNIWPGHRWDGVDRSNGFEQQRFARIANKKAVQELAYKWSVEDM
;
A
#
# COMPACT_ATOMS: atom_id res chain seq x y z
N MET A 1 1.53 13.10 59.12
CA MET A 1 2.69 12.65 59.90
C MET A 1 3.10 13.81 60.80
N SER A 2 2.82 13.75 62.10
CA SER A 2 3.26 14.79 63.04
C SER A 2 4.78 14.69 63.19
N SER A 3 5.51 15.79 63.03
CA SER A 3 6.93 15.81 63.40
C SER A 3 7.01 15.51 64.90
N GLY A 4 7.62 14.39 65.28
CA GLY A 4 7.75 13.93 66.68
C GLY A 4 8.65 14.81 67.56
N ALA A 5 8.77 16.10 67.25
CA ALA A 5 9.54 17.07 68.00
C ALA A 5 8.79 17.44 69.29
N LYS A 6 9.53 17.52 70.41
CA LYS A 6 8.96 18.01 71.68
C LYS A 6 8.55 19.48 71.55
N ALA A 7 7.28 19.78 71.83
CA ALA A 7 6.73 21.13 71.75
C ALA A 7 6.74 21.84 73.12
N GLY A 8 7.12 23.14 73.16
CA GLY A 8 7.14 23.99 74.37
C GLY A 8 8.41 24.83 74.54
N LEU A 9 8.59 25.47 75.71
CA LEU A 9 9.84 26.13 76.13
C LEU A 9 10.87 25.04 76.47
N VAL A 10 11.79 24.76 75.54
CA VAL A 10 12.76 23.66 75.66
C VAL A 10 14.19 24.21 75.78
N SER A 11 15.03 23.58 76.60
CA SER A 11 16.42 24.01 76.78
C SER A 11 17.26 23.71 75.53
N ALA A 12 18.31 24.54 75.32
CA ALA A 12 19.19 24.43 74.15
C ALA A 12 19.86 23.05 74.02
N ASP A 13 20.13 22.36 75.13
CA ASP A 13 20.78 21.05 75.12
C ASP A 13 19.85 19.93 74.64
N VAL A 14 18.55 20.04 74.92
CA VAL A 14 17.54 19.08 74.42
C VAL A 14 17.37 19.23 72.91
N LEU A 15 17.36 20.47 72.39
CA LEU A 15 17.33 20.74 70.94
C LEU A 15 18.58 20.21 70.22
N ARG A 16 19.77 20.32 70.82
CA ARG A 16 21.00 19.73 70.23
C ARG A 16 20.93 18.21 70.18
N ARG A 17 20.39 17.56 71.22
CA ARG A 17 20.21 16.10 71.28
C ARG A 17 19.19 15.63 70.23
N GLU A 18 18.02 16.27 70.13
CA GLU A 18 17.03 15.97 69.08
C GLU A 18 17.61 16.15 67.67
N LYS A 19 18.36 17.23 67.43
CA LYS A 19 19.00 17.47 66.12
C LYS A 19 20.04 16.40 65.79
N GLN A 20 20.81 15.94 66.78
CA GLN A 20 21.75 14.83 66.60
C GLN A 20 21.03 13.49 66.36
N GLU A 21 19.91 13.23 67.05
CA GLU A 21 19.09 12.03 66.85
C GLU A 21 18.44 12.02 65.47
N LEU A 22 17.86 13.14 65.02
CA LEU A 22 17.30 13.30 63.68
C LEU A 22 18.37 13.16 62.60
N GLN A 23 19.56 13.74 62.79
CA GLN A 23 20.66 13.54 61.85
C GLN A 23 21.15 12.09 61.81
N LYS A 24 21.18 11.38 62.95
CA LYS A 24 21.51 9.94 63.00
C LYS A 24 20.43 9.11 62.30
N HIS A 25 19.16 9.41 62.55
CA HIS A 25 18.03 8.75 61.92
C HIS A 25 18.03 8.98 60.40
N GLU A 26 18.17 10.23 59.95
CA GLU A 26 18.32 10.55 58.52
C GLU A 26 19.52 9.86 57.87
N ARG A 27 20.68 9.81 58.55
CA ARG A 27 21.85 9.08 58.03
C ARG A 27 21.59 7.59 57.91
N SER A 28 20.83 7.01 58.84
CA SER A 28 20.46 5.59 58.81
C SER A 28 19.42 5.28 57.74
N THR A 29 18.47 6.18 57.48
CA THR A 29 17.42 5.98 56.46
C THR A 29 17.89 6.34 55.05
N LYS A 30 18.86 7.24 54.89
CA LYS A 30 19.42 7.63 53.59
C LYS A 30 19.96 6.43 52.80
N HIS A 31 20.65 5.50 53.46
CA HIS A 31 21.15 4.28 52.81
C HIS A 31 20.01 3.42 52.25
N LEU A 32 18.95 3.21 53.05
CA LEU A 32 17.78 2.43 52.65
C LEU A 32 16.96 3.14 51.56
N GLU A 33 16.88 4.47 51.58
CA GLU A 33 16.24 5.27 50.53
C GLU A 33 17.01 5.23 49.21
N GLU A 34 18.34 5.30 49.26
CA GLU A 34 19.20 5.17 48.07
C GLU A 34 19.12 3.76 47.47
N GLU A 35 19.09 2.73 48.31
CA GLU A 35 18.87 1.33 47.88
C GLU A 35 17.47 1.11 47.30
N SER A 36 16.44 1.72 47.91
CA SER A 36 15.06 1.63 47.42
C SER A 36 14.85 2.37 46.09
N ARG A 37 15.51 3.51 45.88
CA ARG A 37 15.46 4.26 44.60
C ARG A 37 16.15 3.51 43.47
N ASN A 38 17.18 2.73 43.78
CA ASN A 38 17.96 1.96 42.81
C ASN A 38 17.49 0.50 42.67
N ALA A 39 16.44 0.10 43.38
CA ALA A 39 15.89 -1.25 43.32
C ALA A 39 15.24 -1.51 41.94
N GLN A 40 15.83 -2.42 41.15
CA GLN A 40 15.27 -2.80 39.85
C GLN A 40 14.06 -3.72 40.03
N THR A 41 12.97 -3.42 39.32
CA THR A 41 11.79 -4.27 39.26
C THR A 41 12.09 -5.58 38.53
N VAL A 42 12.00 -6.71 39.26
CA VAL A 42 12.19 -8.06 38.71
C VAL A 42 10.85 -8.65 38.32
N PHE A 43 10.62 -8.80 37.02
CA PHE A 43 9.43 -9.48 36.50
C PHE A 43 9.65 -11.00 36.49
N ARG A 44 8.61 -11.78 36.85
CA ARG A 44 8.66 -13.24 36.94
C ARG A 44 7.45 -13.89 36.27
N ASP A 45 7.66 -15.09 35.73
CA ASP A 45 6.61 -15.93 35.16
C ASP A 45 5.72 -16.57 36.24
N LYS A 46 4.59 -17.15 35.80
CA LYS A 46 3.71 -17.99 36.65
C LYS A 46 4.44 -19.15 37.34
N SER A 47 5.59 -19.59 36.82
CA SER A 47 6.46 -20.63 37.41
C SER A 47 7.57 -20.07 38.32
N GLY A 48 7.65 -18.75 38.53
CA GLY A 48 8.62 -18.10 39.42
C GLY A 48 9.99 -17.77 38.80
N ARG A 49 10.23 -18.13 37.53
CA ARG A 49 11.48 -17.81 36.80
C ARG A 49 11.55 -16.31 36.47
N LYS A 50 12.75 -15.70 36.59
CA LYS A 50 12.99 -14.28 36.23
C LYS A 50 12.87 -14.09 34.72
N ARG A 51 12.10 -13.08 34.29
CA ARG A 51 11.96 -12.69 32.87
C ARG A 51 13.08 -11.78 32.43
N ASN A 52 13.63 -12.06 31.26
CA ASN A 52 14.54 -11.16 30.57
C ASN A 52 13.74 -10.29 29.60
N LEU A 53 13.22 -9.16 30.07
CA LEU A 53 12.36 -8.26 29.26
C LEU A 53 13.03 -7.81 27.96
N ALA A 54 14.34 -7.55 27.97
CA ALA A 54 15.08 -7.15 26.78
C ALA A 54 15.10 -8.25 25.70
N GLN A 55 15.23 -9.52 26.11
CA GLN A 55 15.21 -10.66 25.19
C GLN A 55 13.80 -10.90 24.65
N GLU A 56 12.78 -10.81 25.51
CA GLU A 56 11.38 -10.96 25.11
C GLU A 56 10.96 -9.88 24.10
N GLN A 57 11.36 -8.62 24.33
CA GLN A 57 11.10 -7.53 23.38
C GLN A 57 11.82 -7.73 22.04
N LEU A 58 13.05 -8.21 22.05
CA LEU A 58 13.78 -8.54 20.81
C LEU A 58 13.09 -9.66 20.05
N GLU A 59 12.69 -10.74 20.74
CA GLU A 59 11.95 -11.84 20.12
C GLU A 59 10.60 -11.40 19.56
N GLN A 60 9.87 -10.54 20.27
CA GLN A 60 8.59 -9.97 19.80
C GLN A 60 8.80 -9.12 18.55
N ARG A 61 9.84 -8.27 18.51
CA ARG A 61 10.19 -7.47 17.32
C ARG A 61 10.53 -8.36 16.12
N LEU A 62 11.38 -9.38 16.32
CA LEU A 62 11.74 -10.32 15.26
C LEU A 62 10.52 -11.10 14.73
N LYS A 63 9.60 -11.51 15.62
CA LYS A 63 8.34 -12.15 15.22
C LYS A 63 7.45 -11.20 14.42
N ALA A 64 7.27 -9.96 14.88
CA ALA A 64 6.49 -8.95 14.17
C ALA A 64 7.08 -8.60 12.80
N GLU A 65 8.40 -8.53 12.68
CA GLU A 65 9.09 -8.37 11.39
C GLU A 65 8.87 -9.57 10.46
N ALA A 66 8.88 -10.79 10.99
CA ALA A 66 8.61 -11.99 10.20
C ALA A 66 7.14 -12.06 9.75
N GLU A 67 6.21 -11.67 10.61
CA GLU A 67 4.78 -11.58 10.31
C GLU A 67 4.49 -10.51 9.27
N SER A 68 4.99 -9.28 9.45
CA SER A 68 4.85 -8.21 8.45
C SER A 68 5.42 -8.60 7.09
N LYS A 69 6.60 -9.24 7.03
CA LYS A 69 7.15 -9.76 5.76
C LYS A 69 6.23 -10.78 5.09
N ARG A 70 5.58 -11.66 5.87
CA ARG A 70 4.61 -12.63 5.34
C ARG A 70 3.35 -11.92 4.86
N GLU A 71 2.82 -10.99 5.64
CA GLU A 71 1.65 -10.19 5.27
C GLU A 71 1.89 -9.40 3.99
N GLU A 72 3.07 -8.81 3.82
CA GLU A 72 3.46 -8.14 2.57
C GLU A 72 3.50 -9.09 1.38
N GLN A 73 3.99 -10.33 1.56
CA GLN A 73 3.98 -11.35 0.51
C GLN A 73 2.55 -11.74 0.14
N TYR A 74 1.68 -11.98 1.13
CA TYR A 74 0.27 -12.27 0.90
C TYR A 74 -0.47 -11.10 0.27
N ALA A 75 -0.17 -9.87 0.67
CA ALA A 75 -0.73 -8.67 0.07
C ALA A 75 -0.32 -8.53 -1.40
N LYS A 76 0.92 -8.88 -1.75
CA LYS A 76 1.39 -8.92 -3.14
C LYS A 76 0.69 -10.04 -3.93
N TRP A 77 0.59 -11.25 -3.39
CA TRP A 77 -0.06 -12.38 -4.05
C TRP A 77 -1.58 -12.24 -4.18
N GLY A 78 -2.22 -11.56 -3.24
CA GLY A 78 -3.64 -11.26 -3.25
C GLY A 78 -4.03 -10.17 -4.26
N LYS A 79 -3.06 -9.39 -4.77
CA LYS A 79 -3.28 -8.39 -5.81
C LYS A 79 -3.27 -9.04 -7.20
N GLY A 80 -4.09 -8.50 -8.11
CA GLY A 80 -4.09 -8.97 -9.50
C GLY A 80 -2.89 -8.42 -10.28
N LEU A 81 -2.22 -9.25 -11.08
CA LEU A 81 -1.08 -8.84 -11.92
C LEU A 81 -1.41 -7.66 -12.85
N ALA A 82 -2.65 -7.57 -13.34
CA ALA A 82 -3.08 -6.46 -14.19
C ALA A 82 -3.19 -5.14 -13.41
N GLN A 83 -3.65 -5.21 -12.16
CA GLN A 83 -3.77 -4.04 -11.29
C GLN A 83 -2.39 -3.51 -10.90
N GLU A 84 -1.45 -4.42 -10.60
CA GLU A 84 -0.07 -4.03 -10.28
C GLU A 84 0.62 -3.38 -11.48
N ARG A 85 0.49 -3.96 -12.67
CA ARG A 85 1.02 -3.36 -13.91
C ARG A 85 0.42 -2.00 -14.19
N GLN A 86 -0.90 -1.85 -14.02
CA GLN A 86 -1.57 -0.56 -14.19
C GLN A 86 -1.07 0.46 -13.17
N GLN A 87 -0.86 0.04 -11.91
CA GLN A 87 -0.30 0.92 -10.88
C GLN A 87 1.12 1.37 -11.24
N GLN A 88 1.97 0.46 -11.70
CA GLN A 88 3.33 0.78 -12.16
C GLN A 88 3.30 1.77 -13.33
N GLN A 89 2.49 1.50 -14.36
CA GLN A 89 2.30 2.41 -15.49
C GLN A 89 1.83 3.79 -15.05
N ASN A 90 0.81 3.86 -14.19
CA ASN A 90 0.31 5.12 -13.67
C ASN A 90 1.38 5.92 -12.91
N VAL A 91 2.25 5.25 -12.16
CA VAL A 91 3.36 5.91 -11.44
C VAL A 91 4.41 6.42 -12.41
N GLU A 92 4.81 5.62 -13.38
CA GLU A 92 5.75 6.04 -14.42
C GLU A 92 5.21 7.21 -15.24
N ASP A 93 3.93 7.16 -15.60
CA ASP A 93 3.27 8.21 -16.36
C ASP A 93 3.11 9.48 -15.52
N ALA A 94 2.76 9.36 -14.24
CA ALA A 94 2.74 10.51 -13.33
C ALA A 94 4.11 11.18 -13.21
N ILE A 95 5.20 10.40 -13.09
CA ILE A 95 6.57 10.96 -13.04
C ILE A 95 6.89 11.71 -14.33
N LYS A 96 6.55 11.13 -15.50
CA LYS A 96 6.74 11.80 -16.79
C LYS A 96 5.90 13.07 -16.91
N GLU A 97 4.65 13.04 -16.47
CA GLU A 97 3.73 14.18 -16.52
C GLU A 97 4.16 15.30 -15.56
N MET A 98 4.67 14.97 -14.38
CA MET A 98 5.23 15.95 -13.44
C MET A 98 6.42 16.73 -14.02
N GLN A 99 7.16 16.13 -14.95
CA GLN A 99 8.29 16.78 -15.62
C GLN A 99 7.87 17.62 -16.84
N LYS A 100 6.62 17.47 -17.31
CA LYS A 100 6.12 18.14 -18.52
C LYS A 100 5.46 19.47 -18.19
N PRO A 101 5.51 20.46 -19.12
CA PRO A 101 4.71 21.66 -19.00
C PRO A 101 3.21 21.35 -19.13
N LEU A 102 2.36 22.23 -18.58
CA LEU A 102 0.90 22.07 -18.59
C LEU A 102 0.32 21.96 -20.01
N ALA A 103 0.82 22.78 -20.95
CA ALA A 103 0.36 22.80 -22.33
C ALA A 103 1.33 22.04 -23.23
N ARG A 104 0.78 21.23 -24.14
CA ARG A 104 1.55 20.59 -25.22
C ARG A 104 1.53 21.50 -26.44
N TYR A 105 2.69 21.71 -27.04
CA TYR A 105 2.84 22.49 -28.27
C TYR A 105 3.04 21.59 -29.48
N ILE A 106 2.98 22.18 -30.68
CA ILE A 106 3.18 21.48 -31.95
C ILE A 106 4.59 20.86 -32.01
N ASP A 107 5.59 21.52 -31.42
CA ASP A 107 7.00 21.08 -31.42
C ASP A 107 7.34 20.07 -30.30
N ASP A 108 6.34 19.49 -29.61
CA ASP A 108 6.56 18.51 -28.54
C ASP A 108 7.11 17.19 -29.13
N GLN A 109 8.33 16.85 -28.74
CA GLN A 109 9.04 15.65 -29.22
C GLN A 109 8.30 14.35 -28.90
N ASP A 110 7.57 14.30 -27.79
CA ASP A 110 6.82 13.09 -27.40
C ASP A 110 5.57 12.91 -28.27
N LEU A 111 4.90 14.02 -28.61
CA LEU A 111 3.76 14.01 -29.54
C LEU A 111 4.22 13.58 -30.94
N ASP A 112 5.32 14.17 -31.41
CA ASP A 112 5.93 13.83 -32.70
C ASP A 112 6.30 12.35 -32.79
N ARG A 113 6.88 11.79 -31.72
CA ARG A 113 7.22 10.37 -31.64
C ARG A 113 5.96 9.50 -31.73
N MET A 114 4.93 9.82 -30.94
CA MET A 114 3.65 9.10 -30.94
C MET A 114 3.00 9.11 -32.33
N LEU A 115 2.97 10.25 -33.01
CA LEU A 115 2.37 10.40 -34.35
C LEU A 115 3.17 9.68 -35.45
N ARG A 116 4.49 9.54 -35.30
CA ARG A 116 5.34 8.74 -36.20
C ARG A 116 5.17 7.25 -35.99
N GLU A 117 4.87 6.83 -34.76
CA GLU A 117 4.65 5.42 -34.42
C GLU A 117 3.27 4.91 -34.83
N GLN A 118 2.28 5.80 -34.96
CA GLN A 118 0.92 5.47 -35.35
C GLN A 118 0.89 4.79 -36.72
N GLU A 119 0.31 3.60 -36.74
CA GLU A 119 0.08 2.88 -37.99
C GLU A 119 -1.10 3.52 -38.74
N ARG A 120 -0.90 3.81 -40.04
CA ARG A 120 -1.93 4.35 -40.92
C ARG A 120 -2.31 3.31 -41.96
N GLU A 121 -3.60 3.07 -42.06
CA GLU A 121 -4.17 2.24 -43.12
C GLU A 121 -3.85 2.86 -44.49
N GLY A 122 -3.39 2.04 -45.44
CA GLY A 122 -3.05 2.49 -46.79
C GLY A 122 -1.65 3.08 -46.97
N ASP A 123 -0.78 3.09 -45.95
CA ASP A 123 0.62 3.48 -46.13
C ASP A 123 1.41 2.40 -46.89
N PRO A 124 1.98 2.70 -48.08
CA PRO A 124 2.75 1.74 -48.87
C PRO A 124 4.00 1.21 -48.12
N MET A 125 4.54 1.96 -47.15
CA MET A 125 5.72 1.55 -46.38
C MET A 125 5.40 0.78 -45.09
N ALA A 126 4.13 0.66 -44.69
CA ALA A 126 3.74 0.03 -43.42
C ALA A 126 4.26 -1.41 -43.29
N ALA A 127 4.22 -2.20 -44.37
CA ALA A 127 4.71 -3.58 -44.38
C ALA A 127 6.23 -3.68 -44.10
N LEU A 128 7.02 -2.75 -44.65
CA LEU A 128 8.47 -2.69 -44.41
C LEU A 128 8.78 -2.34 -42.96
N ILE A 129 8.05 -1.36 -42.40
CA ILE A 129 8.19 -0.93 -41.00
C ILE A 129 7.84 -2.09 -40.06
N LYS A 130 6.72 -2.79 -40.29
CA LYS A 130 6.34 -3.98 -39.51
C LYS A 130 7.42 -5.06 -39.51
N LYS A 131 7.99 -5.37 -40.69
CA LYS A 131 9.06 -6.36 -40.83
C LYS A 131 10.33 -5.97 -40.06
N ARG A 132 10.68 -4.69 -40.02
CA ARG A 132 11.81 -4.18 -39.21
C ARG A 132 11.52 -4.33 -37.72
N LYS A 133 10.37 -3.85 -37.24
CA LYS A 133 9.95 -3.97 -35.83
C LYS A 133 9.91 -5.43 -35.36
N ALA A 134 9.41 -6.34 -36.19
CA ALA A 134 9.37 -7.77 -35.88
C ALA A 134 10.76 -8.43 -35.73
N LYS A 135 11.80 -7.89 -36.39
CA LYS A 135 13.19 -8.36 -36.23
C LYS A 135 13.87 -7.82 -34.97
N GLU A 136 13.52 -6.60 -34.58
CA GLU A 136 14.05 -5.95 -33.37
C GLU A 136 13.44 -6.54 -32.10
N ASN A 137 12.16 -6.91 -32.15
CA ASN A 137 11.46 -7.46 -31.00
C ASN A 137 11.85 -8.94 -30.77
N LYS A 138 12.92 -9.15 -29.99
CA LYS A 138 13.48 -10.48 -29.68
C LYS A 138 12.88 -11.14 -28.43
N GLU A 139 11.93 -10.50 -27.76
CA GLU A 139 11.30 -11.08 -26.59
C GLU A 139 10.37 -12.23 -26.97
N LYS A 140 10.46 -13.33 -26.23
CA LYS A 140 9.56 -14.48 -26.39
C LYS A 140 8.18 -14.09 -25.87
N GLU A 141 7.29 -13.67 -26.77
CA GLU A 141 5.91 -13.37 -26.43
C GLU A 141 5.20 -14.60 -25.84
N LYS A 142 4.36 -14.37 -24.82
CA LYS A 142 3.50 -15.43 -24.28
C LYS A 142 2.57 -15.91 -25.40
N PRO A 143 2.31 -17.22 -25.52
CA PRO A 143 1.40 -17.73 -26.52
C PRO A 143 0.03 -17.06 -26.37
N ARG A 144 -0.54 -16.63 -27.49
CA ARG A 144 -1.89 -16.09 -27.60
C ARG A 144 -2.82 -17.13 -28.23
N TYR A 145 -4.11 -16.93 -28.02
CA TYR A 145 -5.13 -17.75 -28.64
C TYR A 145 -5.10 -17.62 -30.17
N LYS A 146 -5.27 -18.75 -30.86
CA LYS A 146 -5.16 -18.87 -32.33
C LYS A 146 -6.44 -19.39 -32.99
N GLY A 147 -7.52 -19.57 -32.24
CA GLY A 147 -8.78 -20.11 -32.75
C GLY A 147 -9.71 -19.03 -33.34
N PRO A 148 -10.99 -19.37 -33.60
CA PRO A 148 -11.99 -18.43 -34.12
C PRO A 148 -12.16 -17.20 -33.23
N ALA A 149 -12.67 -16.09 -33.78
CA ALA A 149 -12.83 -14.87 -33.01
C ALA A 149 -13.65 -15.10 -31.71
N PRO A 150 -13.11 -14.75 -30.53
CA PRO A 150 -13.84 -14.94 -29.28
C PRO A 150 -15.09 -14.04 -29.21
N PRO A 151 -16.10 -14.42 -28.43
CA PRO A 151 -17.21 -13.52 -28.13
C PRO A 151 -16.67 -12.26 -27.44
N LEU A 152 -17.27 -11.12 -27.78
CA LEU A 152 -16.90 -9.82 -27.22
C LEU A 152 -17.18 -9.80 -25.72
N ASN A 153 -16.27 -9.22 -24.95
CA ASN A 153 -16.43 -8.99 -23.52
C ASN A 153 -16.31 -7.49 -23.20
N ARG A 154 -16.86 -7.07 -22.07
CA ARG A 154 -16.81 -5.66 -21.61
C ARG A 154 -15.38 -5.09 -21.52
N PHE A 155 -14.39 -5.93 -21.24
CA PHE A 155 -13.04 -5.51 -20.91
C PHE A 155 -12.04 -5.66 -22.06
N ASN A 156 -12.49 -6.07 -23.25
CA ASN A 156 -11.65 -6.39 -24.41
C ASN A 156 -10.47 -7.35 -24.07
N ILE A 157 -10.67 -8.25 -23.10
CA ILE A 157 -9.66 -9.21 -22.67
C ILE A 157 -9.72 -10.40 -23.61
N TRP A 158 -8.58 -10.73 -24.23
CA TRP A 158 -8.46 -11.92 -25.07
C TRP A 158 -8.50 -13.20 -24.23
N PRO A 159 -9.10 -14.28 -24.75
CA PRO A 159 -9.07 -15.57 -24.09
C PRO A 159 -7.64 -16.09 -23.95
N GLY A 160 -7.44 -16.97 -22.97
CA GLY A 160 -6.17 -17.67 -22.81
C GLY A 160 -5.84 -18.52 -24.05
N HIS A 161 -4.56 -18.73 -24.33
CA HIS A 161 -4.09 -19.49 -25.50
C HIS A 161 -4.58 -20.95 -25.57
N ARG A 162 -5.02 -21.51 -24.45
CA ARG A 162 -5.58 -22.87 -24.32
C ARG A 162 -7.10 -22.93 -24.42
N TRP A 163 -7.77 -21.79 -24.62
CA TRP A 163 -9.20 -21.79 -24.83
C TRP A 163 -9.53 -22.57 -26.12
N ASP A 164 -10.59 -23.36 -26.10
CA ASP A 164 -10.97 -24.26 -27.20
C ASP A 164 -11.86 -23.56 -28.25
N GLY A 165 -12.30 -22.33 -27.98
CA GLY A 165 -13.19 -21.59 -28.87
C GLY A 165 -14.68 -21.87 -28.67
N VAL A 166 -15.04 -22.75 -27.74
CA VAL A 166 -16.45 -23.05 -27.45
C VAL A 166 -16.97 -22.07 -26.40
N ASP A 167 -17.99 -21.30 -26.77
CA ASP A 167 -18.69 -20.42 -25.84
C ASP A 167 -19.52 -21.23 -24.83
N ARG A 168 -19.26 -21.02 -23.55
CA ARG A 168 -19.94 -21.66 -22.41
C ARG A 168 -20.60 -20.61 -21.50
N SER A 169 -20.87 -19.42 -22.04
CA SER A 169 -21.48 -18.33 -21.29
C SER A 169 -22.99 -18.54 -21.07
N ASN A 170 -23.55 -17.78 -20.14
CA ASN A 170 -25.01 -17.69 -19.93
C ASN A 170 -25.68 -16.63 -20.84
N GLY A 171 -24.95 -16.04 -21.79
CA GLY A 171 -25.44 -14.96 -22.66
C GLY A 171 -25.50 -13.56 -22.02
N PHE A 172 -25.01 -13.36 -20.78
CA PHE A 172 -25.09 -12.07 -20.08
C PHE A 172 -24.42 -10.92 -20.85
N GLU A 173 -23.21 -11.12 -21.38
CA GLU A 173 -22.48 -10.08 -22.10
C GLU A 173 -23.23 -9.65 -23.37
N GLN A 174 -23.80 -10.60 -24.12
CA GLN A 174 -24.61 -10.32 -25.30
C GLN A 174 -25.86 -9.50 -24.96
N GLN A 175 -26.61 -9.92 -23.93
CA GLN A 175 -27.78 -9.18 -23.45
C GLN A 175 -27.42 -7.77 -22.96
N ARG A 176 -26.25 -7.63 -22.31
CA ARG A 176 -25.76 -6.34 -21.84
C ARG A 176 -25.44 -5.40 -23.01
N PHE A 177 -24.78 -5.88 -24.06
CA PHE A 177 -24.52 -5.07 -25.25
C PHE A 177 -25.82 -4.66 -25.95
N ALA A 178 -26.78 -5.57 -26.09
CA ALA A 178 -28.11 -5.24 -26.63
C ALA A 178 -28.80 -4.15 -25.79
N ARG A 179 -28.75 -4.24 -24.46
CA ARG A 179 -29.30 -3.22 -23.56
C ARG A 179 -28.64 -1.85 -23.75
N ILE A 180 -27.32 -1.80 -23.92
CA ILE A 180 -26.57 -0.56 -24.15
C ILE A 180 -26.95 0.05 -25.50
N ALA A 181 -27.01 -0.76 -26.56
CA ALA A 181 -27.44 -0.31 -27.88
C ALA A 181 -28.87 0.24 -27.86
N ASN A 182 -29.80 -0.48 -27.23
CA ASN A 182 -31.19 -0.03 -27.08
C ASN A 182 -31.29 1.27 -26.29
N LYS A 183 -30.54 1.40 -25.19
CA LYS A 183 -30.50 2.64 -24.41
C LYS A 183 -30.03 3.82 -25.27
N LYS A 184 -28.98 3.64 -26.07
CA LYS A 184 -28.46 4.67 -26.97
C LYS A 184 -29.49 5.04 -28.05
N ALA A 185 -30.13 4.05 -28.67
CA ALA A 185 -31.18 4.28 -29.68
C ALA A 185 -32.37 5.06 -29.10
N VAL A 186 -32.83 4.72 -27.89
CA VAL A 186 -33.90 5.44 -27.19
C VAL A 186 -33.48 6.88 -26.87
N GLN A 187 -32.24 7.11 -26.43
CA GLN A 187 -31.73 8.46 -26.18
C GLN A 187 -31.72 9.32 -27.45
N GLU A 188 -31.30 8.74 -28.58
CA GLU A 188 -31.30 9.44 -29.87
C GLU A 188 -32.71 9.77 -30.35
N LEU A 189 -33.67 8.84 -30.18
CA LEU A 189 -35.08 9.09 -30.50
C LEU A 189 -35.69 10.14 -29.58
N ALA A 190 -35.43 10.07 -28.28
CA ALA A 190 -35.91 11.04 -27.31
C ALA A 190 -35.37 12.44 -27.60
N TYR A 191 -34.09 12.55 -27.99
CA TYR A 191 -33.51 13.82 -28.41
C TYR A 191 -34.24 14.40 -29.63
N LYS A 192 -34.46 13.60 -30.68
CA LYS A 192 -35.20 14.02 -31.88
C LYS A 192 -36.61 14.51 -31.54
N TRP A 193 -37.36 13.73 -30.76
CA TRP A 193 -38.70 14.14 -30.29
C TRP A 193 -38.69 15.40 -29.43
N SER A 194 -37.67 15.60 -28.60
CA SER A 194 -37.59 16.80 -27.75
C SER A 194 -37.32 18.10 -28.53
N VAL A 195 -36.74 17.98 -29.73
CA VAL A 195 -36.34 19.12 -30.57
C VAL A 195 -37.38 19.38 -31.68
N GLU A 196 -38.35 18.49 -31.89
CA GLU A 196 -39.31 18.56 -33.00
C GLU A 196 -40.20 19.83 -32.97
N ASP A 197 -40.51 20.36 -31.78
CA ASP A 197 -41.45 21.49 -31.57
C ASP A 197 -40.74 22.78 -31.11
N MET A 198 -39.40 22.82 -31.21
CA MET A 198 -38.55 23.98 -30.86
C MET A 198 -37.98 24.64 -32.13
#